data_AF-A0A353XY08-F1
#
_entry.id   AF-A0A353XY08-F1
#
_cell.length_a   1.000
_cell.length_b   1.000
_cell.length_c   1.000
_cell.angle_alpha   90.00
_cell.angle_beta   90.00
_cell.angle_gamma   90.00
#
_symmetry.space_group_name_H-M   'P 1'
#
loop_
_entity.id
_entity.type
_entity.pdbx_description
1 polymer ?
#
loop_
_entity_poly.entity_id
_entity_poly.type
_entity_poly.pdbx_seq_one_letter_code
_entity_poly.pdbx_strand_id
1 'polypeptide(L)'
;MIHKFARTLTSVLPVDKTRSGSCNQCGECCKLPFRCSFLKTTDDGKNYCSAYHFRPLNCRKFPRTRAQLDPVIDVCGFTFKR
;
A
#
# COMPACT_ATOMS: atom_id res chain seq x y z
N MET A 1 -8.78 -6.17 14.68
CA MET A 1 -8.11 -7.43 14.29
C MET A 1 -8.58 -8.02 12.94
N ILE A 2 -9.76 -7.64 12.43
CA ILE A 2 -10.40 -8.17 11.19
C ILE A 2 -9.72 -7.73 9.88
N HIS A 3 -8.99 -6.61 9.87
CA HIS A 3 -8.43 -6.02 8.64
C HIS A 3 -7.23 -6.78 8.03
N LYS A 4 -6.58 -7.70 8.76
CA LYS A 4 -5.33 -8.37 8.35
C LYS A 4 -5.57 -9.48 7.33
N PHE A 5 -6.49 -10.39 7.62
CA PHE A 5 -6.87 -11.47 6.69
C PHE A 5 -7.67 -10.94 5.51
N ALA A 6 -8.56 -9.97 5.74
CA ALA A 6 -9.32 -9.35 4.67
C ALA A 6 -8.41 -8.75 3.59
N ARG A 7 -7.27 -8.13 3.93
CA ARG A 7 -6.35 -7.56 2.93
C ARG A 7 -5.68 -8.63 2.07
N THR A 8 -5.19 -9.72 2.68
CA THR A 8 -4.56 -10.81 1.95
C THR A 8 -5.57 -11.56 1.09
N LEU A 9 -6.75 -11.87 1.62
CA LEU A 9 -7.82 -12.59 0.91
C LEU A 9 -8.45 -11.73 -0.19
N THR A 10 -8.62 -10.43 0.02
CA THR A 10 -9.20 -9.52 -1.01
C THR A 10 -8.19 -9.03 -2.03
N SER A 11 -6.91 -9.43 -1.93
CA SER A 11 -5.89 -9.05 -2.93
C SER A 11 -6.11 -9.69 -4.30
N VAL A 12 -6.89 -10.75 -4.39
CA VAL A 12 -7.31 -11.31 -5.68
C VAL A 12 -8.44 -10.50 -6.33
N LEU A 13 -9.23 -9.77 -5.53
CA LEU A 13 -10.35 -8.96 -6.01
C LEU A 13 -9.88 -7.76 -6.85
N PRO A 14 -10.76 -7.21 -7.72
CA PRO A 14 -10.47 -6.00 -8.47
C PRO A 14 -10.28 -4.79 -7.55
N VAL A 15 -9.42 -3.89 -8.02
CA VAL A 15 -9.22 -2.56 -7.42
C VAL A 15 -10.39 -1.66 -7.83
N ASP A 16 -10.82 -0.79 -6.92
CA ASP A 16 -11.85 0.19 -7.23
C ASP A 16 -11.46 1.01 -8.47
N LYS A 17 -12.41 1.18 -9.39
CA LYS A 17 -12.21 1.91 -10.65
C LYS A 17 -11.95 3.40 -10.41
N THR A 18 -12.36 3.93 -9.27
CA THR A 18 -12.16 5.34 -8.88
C THR A 18 -10.75 5.61 -8.35
N ARG A 19 -9.91 4.57 -8.15
CA ARG A 19 -8.54 4.73 -7.66
C ARG A 19 -7.67 5.43 -8.71
N SER A 20 -6.98 6.47 -8.28
CA SER A 20 -6.00 7.21 -9.07
C SER A 20 -4.70 7.41 -8.28
N GLY A 21 -3.68 7.97 -8.95
CA GLY A 21 -2.36 8.19 -8.38
C GLY A 21 -1.42 6.99 -8.48
N SER A 22 -0.28 7.08 -7.80
CA SER A 22 0.79 6.10 -7.85
C SER A 22 1.51 6.00 -6.50
N CYS A 23 2.34 4.95 -6.33
CA CYS A 23 3.14 4.80 -5.13
C CYS A 23 4.17 5.94 -5.05
N ASN A 24 4.04 6.82 -4.06
CA ASN A 24 4.98 7.91 -3.77
C ASN A 24 6.07 7.52 -2.75
N GLN A 25 6.23 6.21 -2.50
CA GLN A 25 7.21 5.68 -1.55
C GLN A 25 7.07 6.22 -0.11
N CYS A 26 5.87 6.61 0.33
CA CYS A 26 5.63 6.99 1.74
C CYS A 26 6.02 5.91 2.77
N GLY A 27 5.94 4.64 2.38
CA GLY A 27 6.34 3.49 3.21
C GLY A 27 5.28 3.02 4.21
N GLU A 28 4.20 3.75 4.42
CA GLU A 28 3.16 3.38 5.40
C GLU A 28 2.44 2.08 5.02
N CYS A 29 2.11 1.88 3.74
CA CYS A 29 1.51 0.63 3.28
C CYS A 29 2.44 -0.58 3.49
N CYS A 30 3.76 -0.38 3.50
CA CYS A 30 4.77 -1.41 3.77
C CYS A 30 4.98 -1.67 5.26
N LYS A 31 4.49 -0.79 6.15
CA LYS A 31 4.51 -0.99 7.61
C LYS A 31 3.25 -1.69 8.12
N LEU A 32 2.19 -1.77 7.31
CA LEU A 32 0.90 -2.31 7.69
C LEU A 32 0.72 -3.78 7.26
N PRO A 33 0.35 -4.70 8.16
CA PRO A 33 0.32 -4.61 9.62
C PRO A 33 1.67 -4.92 10.29
N PHE A 34 2.64 -5.41 9.53
CA PHE A 34 4.01 -5.68 9.96
C PHE A 34 4.95 -4.97 9.02
N ARG A 35 6.11 -4.55 9.54
CA ARG A 35 7.17 -3.97 8.72
C ARG A 35 7.64 -4.99 7.69
N CYS A 36 7.42 -4.70 6.42
CA CYS A 36 7.90 -5.50 5.30
C CYS A 36 9.43 -5.56 5.31
N SER A 37 10.01 -6.75 5.20
CA SER A 37 11.47 -6.94 5.14
C SER A 37 12.12 -6.28 3.91
N PHE A 38 11.34 -6.04 2.86
CA PHE A 38 11.79 -5.34 1.65
C PHE A 38 11.68 -3.80 1.76
N LEU A 39 11.13 -3.27 2.85
CA LEU A 39 11.14 -1.83 3.10
C LEU A 39 12.54 -1.42 3.57
N LYS A 40 13.20 -0.60 2.76
CA LYS A 40 14.48 0.02 3.07
C LYS A 40 14.29 1.52 3.23
N THR A 41 15.18 2.12 4.00
CA THR A 41 15.21 3.56 4.23
C THR A 41 16.63 4.00 3.87
N THR A 42 16.75 5.04 3.04
CA THR A 42 18.04 5.65 2.70
C THR A 42 18.56 6.47 3.89
N ASP A 43 19.83 6.87 3.84
CA ASP A 43 20.44 7.71 4.87
C ASP A 43 19.73 9.07 4.98
N ASP A 44 19.20 9.59 3.87
CA ASP A 44 18.35 10.80 3.82
C ASP A 44 16.93 10.61 4.39
N GLY A 45 16.61 9.43 4.96
CA GLY A 45 15.31 9.13 5.53
C GLY A 45 14.20 8.78 4.52
N LYS A 46 14.52 8.65 3.23
CA LYS A 46 13.52 8.27 2.20
C LYS A 46 13.26 6.77 2.22
N ASN A 47 11.99 6.37 2.24
CA ASN A 47 11.61 4.97 2.15
C ASN A 47 11.64 4.49 0.69
N TYR A 48 12.05 3.25 0.46
CA TYR A 48 11.93 2.61 -0.85
C TYR A 48 11.74 1.09 -0.71
N CYS A 49 11.21 0.46 -1.75
CA CYS A 49 11.01 -0.98 -1.79
C CYS A 49 12.17 -1.65 -2.55
N SER A 50 12.98 -2.46 -1.85
CA SER A 50 14.11 -3.16 -2.46
C SER A 50 13.69 -4.26 -3.45
N ALA A 51 12.43 -4.69 -3.40
CA ALA A 51 11.85 -5.71 -4.27
C ALA A 51 10.68 -5.16 -5.10
N TYR A 52 10.78 -3.91 -5.58
CA TYR A 52 9.69 -3.22 -6.26
C TYR A 52 9.15 -3.99 -7.49
N HIS A 53 10.02 -4.69 -8.22
CA HIS A 53 9.61 -5.50 -9.38
C HIS A 53 8.92 -6.82 -8.99
N PHE A 54 9.23 -7.36 -7.82
CA PHE A 54 8.67 -8.62 -7.30
C PHE A 54 7.50 -8.41 -6.34
N ARG A 55 6.88 -7.22 -6.35
CA ARG A 55 5.81 -6.87 -5.40
C ARG A 55 4.68 -7.91 -5.45
N PRO A 56 4.30 -8.51 -4.31
CA PRO A 56 3.15 -9.40 -4.26
C PRO A 56 1.87 -8.65 -4.61
N LEU A 57 0.81 -9.38 -4.98
CA LEU A 57 -0.47 -8.79 -5.40
C LEU A 57 -1.04 -7.83 -4.34
N ASN A 58 -0.85 -8.14 -3.06
CA ASN A 58 -1.16 -7.27 -1.92
C ASN A 58 -0.61 -5.86 -2.11
N CYS A 59 0.68 -5.73 -2.43
CA CYS A 59 1.35 -4.44 -2.60
C CYS A 59 0.98 -3.76 -3.91
N ARG A 60 0.76 -4.53 -4.99
CA ARG A 60 0.40 -3.99 -6.32
C ARG A 60 -1.00 -3.38 -6.35
N LYS A 61 -1.93 -3.97 -5.61
CA LYS A 61 -3.34 -3.58 -5.60
C LYS A 61 -3.73 -2.69 -4.42
N PHE A 62 -2.83 -2.44 -3.48
CA PHE A 62 -3.08 -1.51 -2.39
C PHE A 62 -2.98 -0.04 -2.86
N PRO A 63 -3.86 0.85 -2.36
CA PRO A 63 -5.11 0.56 -1.66
C PRO A 63 -6.17 0.06 -2.65
N ARG A 64 -6.92 -0.99 -2.30
CA ARG A 64 -7.97 -1.54 -3.17
C ARG A 64 -9.25 -0.70 -3.14
N THR A 65 -9.59 -0.16 -1.97
CA THR A 65 -10.80 0.63 -1.70
C THR A 65 -10.45 1.84 -0.85
N ARG A 66 -11.33 2.85 -0.81
CA ARG A 66 -11.17 4.06 0.02
C ARG A 66 -10.89 3.72 1.50
N ALA A 67 -11.60 2.73 2.04
CA ALA A 67 -11.43 2.25 3.40
C ALA A 67 -10.02 1.67 3.70
N GLN A 68 -9.31 1.19 2.67
CA GLN A 68 -7.91 0.74 2.84
C GLN A 68 -6.92 1.91 2.84
N LEU A 69 -7.28 3.02 2.19
CA LEU A 69 -6.48 4.24 2.15
C LEU A 69 -6.64 5.07 3.42
N ASP A 70 -7.80 5.04 4.10
CA ASP A 70 -8.08 5.85 5.30
C ASP A 70 -6.95 5.90 6.34
N PRO A 71 -6.27 4.79 6.69
CA PRO A 71 -5.21 4.83 7.70
C PRO A 71 -3.92 5.55 7.25
N VAL A 72 -3.77 5.83 5.96
CA VAL A 72 -2.53 6.38 5.36
C VAL A 72 -2.82 7.52 4.40
N ILE A 73 -4.03 8.07 4.41
CA ILE A 73 -4.48 9.04 3.41
C ILE A 73 -3.62 10.31 3.39
N ASP A 74 -3.16 10.75 4.55
CA ASP A 74 -2.43 12.02 4.67
C ASP A 74 -1.05 11.98 3.99
N VAL A 75 -0.51 10.78 3.75
CA VAL A 75 0.86 10.61 3.22
C VAL A 75 0.93 9.76 1.96
N CYS A 76 -0.13 9.02 1.61
CA CYS A 76 -0.10 8.09 0.49
C CYS A 76 -0.40 8.80 -0.84
N GLY A 77 0.37 8.46 -1.89
CA GLY A 77 0.17 9.02 -3.24
C GLY A 77 -1.04 8.48 -4.01
N PHE A 78 -1.82 7.58 -3.41
CA PHE A 78 -3.06 7.07 -4.01
C PHE A 78 -4.27 7.84 -3.51
N THR A 79 -5.22 8.08 -4.40
CA THR A 79 -6.48 8.76 -4.08
C THR A 79 -7.67 8.02 -4.69
N PHE A 80 -8.89 8.32 -4.23
CA PHE A 80 -10.12 7.82 -4.83
C PHE A 80 -10.97 9.03 -5.19
N LYS A 81 -11.41 9.09 -6.45
CA LYS A 81 -12.33 10.14 -6.91
C LYS A 81 -13.71 9.92 -6.28
N ARG A 82 -14.37 11.00 -5.87
CA ARG A 82 -15.79 10.98 -5.47
C ARG A 82 -16.67 10.78 -6.70
#